data_AF-A0AA42NI61-F1
#
_entry.id   AF-A0AA42NI61-F1
#
_cell.length_a   1.000
_cell.length_b   1.000
_cell.length_c   1.000
_cell.angle_alpha   90.00
_cell.angle_beta   90.00
_cell.angle_gamma   90.00
#
_symmetry.space_group_name_H-M   'P 1'
#
loop_
_entity.id
_entity.type
_entity.pdbx_description
1 polymer ?
#
loop_
_entity_poly.entity_id
_entity_poly.type
_entity_poly.pdbx_seq_one_letter_code
_entity_poly.pdbx_strand_id
1 'polypeptide(L)'
;MTLIAYALGQNIVAAARPADAAAVMDVVETPGKWRPEDARKLTAKELSAPVDDSSAETIAEALARMQLFGDRAQLIRWDYPAV
;
A
#
# COMPACT_ATOMS: atom_id res chain seq x y z
N MET A 1 2.10 -0.10 16.52
CA MET A 1 1.44 0.89 15.66
C MET A 1 0.69 0.10 14.58
N THR A 2 -0.51 0.47 14.15
CA THR A 2 -1.26 -0.37 13.20
C THR A 2 -1.07 0.13 11.78
N LEU A 3 -0.58 -0.73 10.88
CA LEU A 3 -0.47 -0.40 9.45
C LEU A 3 -1.83 -0.47 8.75
N ILE A 4 -2.05 0.44 7.81
CA ILE A 4 -3.23 0.55 6.96
C ILE A 4 -2.75 0.52 5.51
N ALA A 5 -3.50 -0.13 4.61
CA ALA A 5 -3.23 -0.07 3.18
C ALA A 5 -3.82 1.21 2.56
N TYR A 6 -2.99 1.94 1.82
CA TYR A 6 -3.34 3.14 1.06
C TYR A 6 -3.04 2.94 -0.43
N ALA A 7 -3.94 3.41 -1.29
CA ALA A 7 -3.75 3.50 -2.72
C ALA A 7 -3.19 4.89 -3.07
N LEU A 8 -2.11 4.90 -3.85
CA LEU A 8 -1.44 6.08 -4.40
C LEU A 8 -1.25 5.85 -5.90
N GLY A 9 -2.17 6.40 -6.71
CA GLY A 9 -2.26 6.08 -8.13
C GLY A 9 -2.48 4.59 -8.35
N GLN A 10 -1.51 3.94 -9.00
CA GLN A 10 -1.52 2.50 -9.22
C GLN A 10 -0.71 1.71 -8.19
N ASN A 11 -0.40 2.29 -7.03
CA ASN A 11 0.42 1.63 -6.02
C ASN A 11 -0.36 1.44 -4.73
N ILE A 12 -0.11 0.32 -4.04
CA ILE A 12 -0.66 0.06 -2.71
C ILE A 12 0.47 0.04 -1.70
N VAL A 13 0.37 0.88 -0.67
CA VAL A 13 1.39 1.04 0.39
C VAL A 13 0.77 0.73 1.74
N ALA A 14 1.42 -0.12 2.54
CA ALA A 14 1.14 -0.29 3.95
C ALA A 14 1.81 0.85 4.73
N ALA A 15 1.05 1.60 5.51
CA ALA A 15 1.57 2.71 6.31
C ALA A 15 0.68 3.00 7.52
N ALA A 16 1.23 3.57 8.59
CA ALA A 16 0.40 3.97 9.74
C ALA A 16 -0.38 5.26 9.47
N ARG A 17 0.16 6.15 8.61
CA ARG A 17 -0.43 7.43 8.24
C ARG A 17 -0.30 7.67 6.73
N PRO A 18 -1.18 8.51 6.15
CA PRO A 18 -1.07 8.94 4.75
C PRO A 18 0.30 9.55 4.39
N ALA A 19 0.88 10.32 5.31
CA ALA A 19 2.20 10.93 5.10
C ALA A 19 3.34 9.89 5.01
N ASP A 20 3.25 8.81 5.78
CA ASP A 20 4.23 7.73 5.72
C ASP A 20 4.09 6.95 4.40
N ALA A 21 2.86 6.83 3.86
CA ALA A 21 2.63 6.20 2.56
C ALA A 21 3.26 7.03 1.41
N ALA A 22 3.06 8.35 1.42
CA ALA A 22 3.70 9.25 0.46
C ALA A 22 5.23 9.22 0.57
N ALA A 23 5.77 9.17 1.79
CA ALA A 23 7.21 9.07 2.01
C ALA A 23 7.82 7.77 1.45
N VAL A 24 7.09 6.64 1.52
CA VAL A 24 7.51 5.41 0.83
C VAL A 24 7.55 5.64 -0.67
N MET A 25 6.50 6.23 -1.24
CA MET A 25 6.43 6.50 -2.68
C MET A 25 7.53 7.45 -3.17
N ASP A 26 7.96 8.43 -2.37
CA ASP A 26 9.10 9.30 -2.71
C ASP A 26 10.43 8.53 -2.84
N VAL A 27 10.55 7.34 -2.24
CA VAL A 27 11.74 6.47 -2.37
C VAL A 27 11.67 5.62 -3.63
N VAL A 28 10.47 5.20 -4.04
CA VAL A 28 10.27 4.25 -5.16
C VAL A 28 9.96 4.95 -6.50
N GLU A 29 9.38 6.15 -6.45
CA GLU A 29 9.04 6.98 -7.60
C GLU A 29 9.73 8.36 -7.52
N THR A 30 9.41 9.25 -8.47
CA THR A 30 9.93 10.63 -8.47
C THR A 30 9.56 11.34 -7.16
N PRO A 31 10.55 11.84 -6.39
CA PRO A 31 10.29 12.57 -5.15
C PRO A 31 9.40 13.80 -5.37
N GLY A 32 8.45 14.01 -4.47
CA GLY A 32 7.51 15.15 -4.51
C GLY A 32 6.36 14.98 -5.50
N LYS A 33 6.25 13.84 -6.18
CA LYS A 33 5.10 13.49 -7.02
C LYS A 33 3.85 13.22 -6.19
N TRP A 34 4.00 12.58 -5.04
CA TRP A 34 2.91 12.11 -4.21
C TRP A 34 2.77 12.95 -2.95
N ARG A 35 1.54 13.40 -2.66
CA ARG A 35 1.23 14.11 -1.43
C ARG A 35 0.43 13.20 -0.49
N PRO A 36 0.43 13.47 0.82
CA PRO A 36 -0.37 12.71 1.78
C PRO A 36 -1.88 12.74 1.46
N GLU A 37 -2.37 13.79 0.82
CA GLU A 37 -3.76 13.95 0.37
C GLU A 37 -4.15 12.99 -0.76
N ASP A 38 -3.17 12.51 -1.54
CA ASP A 38 -3.40 11.54 -2.63
C ASP A 38 -3.59 10.11 -2.09
N ALA A 39 -3.20 9.86 -0.83
CA ALA A 39 -3.26 8.53 -0.24
C ALA A 39 -4.67 8.16 0.19
N ARG A 40 -5.35 7.35 -0.62
CA ARG A 40 -6.70 6.87 -0.35
C ARG A 40 -6.67 5.54 0.39
N LYS A 41 -7.32 5.46 1.56
CA LYS A 41 -7.45 4.19 2.28
C LYS A 41 -8.23 3.15 1.48
N LEU A 42 -7.74 1.91 1.42
CA LEU A 42 -8.43 0.81 0.75
C LEU A 42 -9.69 0.40 1.51
N THR A 43 -10.73 0.04 0.76
CA THR A 43 -11.95 -0.58 1.28
C THR A 43 -11.76 -2.08 1.52
N ALA A 44 -12.65 -2.70 2.30
CA ALA A 44 -12.60 -4.14 2.55
C ALA A 44 -12.64 -4.99 1.27
N LYS A 45 -13.42 -4.56 0.26
CA LYS A 45 -13.48 -5.21 -1.05
C LYS A 45 -12.13 -5.20 -1.76
N GLU A 46 -11.42 -4.07 -1.69
CA GLU A 46 -10.11 -3.91 -2.32
C GLU A 46 -9.02 -4.68 -1.58
N LEU A 47 -9.11 -4.77 -0.25
CA LEU A 47 -8.21 -5.59 0.55
C LEU A 47 -8.30 -7.09 0.21
N SER A 48 -9.46 -7.56 -0.25
CA SER A 48 -9.65 -8.93 -0.75
C SER A 48 -9.10 -9.15 -2.16
N ALA A 49 -8.60 -8.12 -2.85
CA ALA A 49 -7.96 -8.29 -4.13
C ALA A 49 -6.58 -8.97 -3.97
N PRO A 50 -6.14 -9.79 -4.94
CA PRO A 50 -4.80 -10.37 -4.94
C PRO A 50 -3.73 -9.27 -5.00
N VAL A 51 -2.51 -9.55 -4.52
CA VAL A 51 -1.37 -8.62 -4.62
C VAL A 51 -0.91 -8.46 -6.07
N ASP A 52 -1.02 -9.49 -6.90
CA ASP A 52 -0.79 -9.46 -8.35
C ASP A 52 -1.51 -10.64 -9.00
N ASP A 53 -1.59 -10.71 -10.34
CA ASP A 53 -2.37 -11.74 -11.04
C ASP A 53 -1.85 -13.18 -10.83
N SER A 54 -0.60 -13.33 -10.39
CA SER A 54 0.03 -14.62 -10.10
C SER A 54 0.09 -14.94 -8.60
N SER A 55 -0.21 -13.96 -7.74
CA SER A 55 -0.14 -14.11 -6.28
C SER A 55 -1.39 -14.75 -5.72
N ALA A 56 -1.19 -15.81 -4.94
CA ALA A 56 -2.24 -16.40 -4.09
C ALA A 56 -2.54 -15.55 -2.84
N GLU A 57 -1.64 -14.61 -2.49
CA GLU A 57 -1.79 -13.70 -1.35
C GLU A 57 -2.67 -12.49 -1.74
N THR A 58 -3.63 -12.16 -0.87
CA THR A 58 -4.43 -10.93 -0.95
C THR A 58 -3.72 -9.73 -0.33
N ILE A 59 -4.15 -8.51 -0.67
CA ILE A 59 -3.63 -7.28 -0.06
C ILE A 59 -3.83 -7.31 1.46
N ALA A 60 -4.94 -7.87 1.94
CA ALA A 60 -5.21 -8.07 3.37
C ALA A 60 -4.17 -8.97 4.05
N GLU A 61 -3.83 -10.09 3.42
CA GLU A 61 -2.85 -11.05 3.93
C GLU A 61 -1.44 -10.47 3.91
N ALA A 62 -1.06 -9.78 2.83
CA ALA A 62 0.21 -9.08 2.74
C ALA A 62 0.34 -8.01 3.84
N LEU A 63 -0.72 -7.23 4.07
CA LEU A 63 -0.77 -6.23 5.15
C LEU A 63 -0.63 -6.88 6.53
N ALA A 64 -1.36 -7.97 6.78
CA ALA A 64 -1.28 -8.71 8.05
C ALA A 64 0.11 -9.30 8.27
N ARG A 65 0.72 -9.86 7.22
CA ARG A 65 2.10 -10.36 7.24
C ARG A 65 3.06 -9.24 7.59
N MET A 66 2.98 -8.07 6.95
CA MET A 66 3.83 -6.92 7.26
C MET A 66 3.69 -6.47 8.72
N GLN A 67 2.46 -6.43 9.26
CA GLN A 67 2.24 -6.09 10.66
C GLN A 67 2.92 -7.05 11.65
N LEU A 68 3.12 -8.31 11.29
CA LEU A 68 3.84 -9.29 12.11
C LEU A 68 5.36 -9.09 12.09
N PHE A 69 5.90 -8.56 10.99
CA PHE A 69 7.35 -8.41 10.78
C PHE A 69 7.89 -6.99 11.00
N GLY A 70 7.02 -5.98 11.18
CA GLY A 70 7.41 -4.67 11.71
C GLY A 70 6.43 -3.53 11.43
N ASP A 71 6.61 -2.42 12.15
CA ASP A 71 5.77 -1.21 12.06
C ASP A 71 6.19 -0.23 10.94
N ARG A 72 7.00 -0.66 9.97
CA ARG A 72 7.53 0.24 8.93
C ARG A 72 6.58 0.33 7.74
N ALA A 73 6.40 1.54 7.24
CA ALA A 73 5.67 1.75 6.00
C ALA A 73 6.43 1.11 4.82
N GLN A 74 5.72 0.35 3.98
CA GLN A 74 6.29 -0.43 2.89
C GLN A 74 5.29 -0.58 1.74
N LEU A 75 5.82 -0.71 0.52
CA LEU A 75 5.02 -0.97 -0.66
C LEU A 75 4.51 -2.42 -0.67
N ILE A 76 3.21 -2.60 -0.91
CA ILE A 76 2.53 -3.91 -1.03
C ILE A 76 2.42 -4.34 -2.48
N ARG A 77 1.96 -3.44 -3.37
CA ARG A 77 1.62 -3.77 -4.77
C ARG A 77 1.94 -2.62 -5.72
N TRP A 78 2.47 -2.97 -6.89
CA TRP A 78 2.54 -2.13 -8.09
C TRP A 78 1.36 -2.40 -9.04
N ASP A 79 1.00 -1.44 -9.88
CA ASP A 79 0.00 -1.55 -10.96
C ASP A 79 -1.42 -2.00 -10.51
N TYR A 80 -2.04 -1.24 -9.61
CA TYR A 80 -3.42 -1.41 -9.12
C TYR A 80 -4.41 -0.36 -9.67
N PRO A 81 -5.64 -0.72 -10.08
CA PRO A 81 -6.06 -2.07 -10.41
C PRO A 81 -5.26 -2.59 -11.62
N ALA A 82 -4.99 -3.90 -11.67
CA ALA A 82 -4.47 -4.51 -12.88
C ALA A 82 -5.48 -4.26 -14.01
N VAL A 83 -4.99 -3.71 -15.13
CA VAL A 83 -5.78 -3.43 -16.34
C VAL A 83 -5.64 -4.62 -17.29
#